data_AF-A0A318UGY9-F1
#
_entry.id   AF-A0A318UGY9-F1
#
_cell.length_a   1.000
_cell.length_b   1.000
_cell.length_c   1.000
_cell.angle_alpha   90.00
_cell.angle_beta   90.00
_cell.angle_gamma   90.00
#
_symmetry.space_group_name_H-M   'P 1'
#
loop_
_entity.id
_entity.type
_entity.pdbx_description
1 polymer ?
#
loop_
_entity_poly.entity_id
_entity_poly.type
_entity_poly.pdbx_seq_one_letter_code
_entity_poly.pdbx_strand_id
1 'polypeptide(L)'
;MKKPFLILALTTLSLSAFSQFQVGRSKEQIKTDETNAKPKRIGAKLTLLTPDYELYSLNDKEYLKYVTKGGMNTQIYETINFSSAKEEKDFYEYVLGLFDEFKDNEVTLSGVRIVPHPMKLLGINNIMFDVYKKGSTYKNETVMISKKAWIRLFEKSRIHSL
;
A
#
# COMPACT_ATOMS: atom_id res chain seq x y z
N MET A 1 75.63 -37.65 13.67
CA MET A 1 75.12 -36.33 14.10
C MET A 1 75.34 -35.31 12.99
N LYS A 2 74.27 -34.73 12.43
CA LYS A 2 74.23 -33.50 11.59
C LYS A 2 72.73 -33.18 11.34
N LYS A 3 72.22 -32.10 11.93
CA LYS A 3 71.13 -31.24 11.39
C LYS A 3 71.84 -29.99 10.86
N PRO A 4 71.40 -29.27 9.80
CA PRO A 4 70.08 -28.62 9.66
C PRO A 4 69.53 -28.75 8.21
N PHE A 5 68.31 -28.36 7.81
CA PHE A 5 67.81 -26.98 7.69
C PHE A 5 66.31 -26.99 7.37
N LEU A 6 65.62 -26.04 7.99
CA LEU A 6 64.26 -25.61 7.75
C LEU A 6 64.21 -24.81 6.44
N ILE A 7 63.42 -25.22 5.44
CA ILE A 7 62.88 -24.30 4.42
C ILE A 7 61.40 -24.59 4.23
N LEU A 8 60.61 -23.67 4.78
CA LEU A 8 59.21 -23.43 4.48
C LEU A 8 59.13 -22.87 3.06
N ALA A 9 58.47 -23.56 2.14
CA ALA A 9 58.13 -23.01 0.83
C ALA A 9 56.62 -23.15 0.61
N LEU A 10 55.97 -21.98 0.55
CA LEU A 10 54.57 -21.74 0.24
C LEU A 10 54.10 -22.62 -0.93
N THR A 11 53.09 -23.46 -0.67
CA THR A 11 52.20 -23.97 -1.72
C THR A 11 50.80 -23.43 -1.44
N THR A 12 50.64 -22.13 -1.67
CA THR A 12 49.32 -21.53 -1.84
C THR A 12 49.19 -21.03 -3.28
N LEU A 13 47.99 -21.23 -3.83
CA LEU A 13 47.39 -20.55 -4.98
C LEU A 13 47.66 -21.16 -6.36
N SER A 14 46.78 -22.06 -6.77
CA SER A 14 46.00 -21.86 -8.00
C SER A 14 44.84 -22.85 -8.10
N LEU A 15 43.93 -22.82 -7.12
CA LEU A 15 42.53 -23.10 -7.45
C LEU A 15 42.03 -21.85 -8.16
N SER A 16 42.06 -21.91 -9.48
CA SER A 16 41.45 -20.97 -10.40
C SER A 16 39.98 -20.78 -10.01
N ALA A 17 39.74 -19.74 -9.21
CA ALA A 17 38.43 -19.17 -9.02
C ALA A 17 37.98 -18.64 -10.38
N PHE A 18 37.29 -19.47 -11.16
CA PHE A 18 36.38 -18.99 -12.18
C PHE A 18 35.29 -18.21 -11.46
N SER A 19 35.52 -16.92 -11.25
CA SER A 19 34.46 -15.95 -11.03
C SER A 19 33.68 -15.87 -12.33
N GLN A 20 32.80 -16.85 -12.53
CA GLN A 20 31.74 -16.78 -13.50
C GLN A 20 30.83 -15.67 -12.97
N PHE A 21 30.95 -14.47 -13.55
CA PHE A 21 30.03 -13.37 -13.27
C PHE A 21 28.61 -13.93 -13.38
N GLN A 22 27.92 -14.10 -12.25
CA GLN A 22 26.50 -14.38 -12.24
C GLN A 22 25.79 -13.13 -12.74
N VAL A 23 25.61 -13.05 -14.06
CA VAL A 23 24.79 -12.02 -14.69
C VAL A 23 23.35 -12.48 -14.59
N GLY A 24 22.71 -12.15 -13.46
CA GLY A 24 21.30 -12.44 -13.19
C GLY A 24 21.05 -12.92 -11.77
N ARG A 25 19.91 -12.53 -11.19
CA ARG A 25 19.45 -12.98 -9.86
C ARG A 25 18.91 -14.40 -9.96
N SER A 26 19.17 -15.25 -8.96
CA SER A 26 18.57 -16.58 -8.92
C SER A 26 17.06 -16.51 -8.63
N LYS A 27 16.30 -17.56 -8.97
CA LYS A 27 14.86 -17.63 -8.68
C LYS A 27 14.57 -17.56 -7.18
N GLU A 28 15.46 -18.13 -6.37
CA GLU A 28 15.41 -18.10 -4.91
C GLU A 28 15.65 -16.69 -4.38
N GLN A 29 16.60 -15.94 -4.96
CA GLN A 29 16.82 -14.53 -4.64
C GLN A 29 15.56 -13.71 -4.98
N ILE A 30 15.00 -13.86 -6.18
CA ILE A 30 13.78 -13.17 -6.60
C ILE A 30 12.60 -13.46 -5.66
N LYS A 31 12.36 -14.74 -5.32
CA LYS A 31 11.31 -15.10 -4.34
C LYS A 31 11.56 -14.53 -2.95
N THR A 32 12.82 -14.45 -2.53
CA THR A 32 13.20 -13.86 -1.24
C THR A 32 12.98 -12.35 -1.24
N ASP A 33 13.21 -11.68 -2.37
CA ASP A 33 12.91 -10.25 -2.51
C ASP A 33 11.41 -9.98 -2.55
N GLU A 34 10.64 -10.80 -3.26
CA GLU A 34 9.18 -10.71 -3.34
C GLU A 34 8.52 -10.90 -1.96
N THR A 35 9.05 -11.82 -1.15
CA THR A 35 8.57 -12.07 0.22
C THR A 35 9.01 -11.00 1.21
N ASN A 36 10.12 -10.32 0.96
CA ASN A 36 10.60 -9.18 1.76
C ASN A 36 10.19 -7.81 1.18
N ALA A 37 9.37 -7.80 0.13
CA ALA A 37 8.92 -6.57 -0.50
C ALA A 37 8.16 -5.73 0.51
N LYS A 38 8.56 -4.46 0.65
CA LYS A 38 7.89 -3.51 1.53
C LYS A 38 6.84 -2.76 0.74
N PRO A 39 5.64 -2.51 1.32
CA PRO A 39 4.64 -1.69 0.66
C PRO A 39 5.18 -0.30 0.33
N LYS A 40 4.95 0.15 -0.90
CA LYS A 40 5.33 1.47 -1.38
C LYS A 40 4.09 2.36 -1.43
N ARG A 41 4.15 3.52 -0.76
CA ARG A 41 3.09 4.53 -0.88
C ARG A 41 3.13 5.15 -2.28
N ILE A 42 2.07 4.95 -3.05
CA ILE A 42 1.94 5.44 -4.44
C ILE A 42 1.03 6.67 -4.54
N GLY A 43 0.15 6.89 -3.56
CA GLY A 43 -0.68 8.08 -3.44
C GLY A 43 -0.85 8.50 -1.99
N ALA A 44 -0.99 9.80 -1.74
CA ALA A 44 -1.27 10.31 -0.40
C ALA A 44 -2.06 11.61 -0.43
N LYS A 45 -3.01 11.74 0.51
CA LYS A 45 -3.67 12.98 0.87
C LYS A 45 -3.47 13.19 2.37
N LEU A 46 -2.55 14.09 2.70
CA LEU A 46 -2.31 14.51 4.07
C LEU A 46 -3.24 15.68 4.41
N THR A 47 -3.83 15.65 5.59
CA THR A 47 -4.73 16.68 6.09
C THR A 47 -4.44 17.00 7.56
N LEU A 48 -4.83 18.21 7.97
CA LEU A 48 -4.67 18.70 9.34
C LEU A 48 -5.89 18.37 10.22
N LEU A 49 -7.09 18.28 9.63
CA LEU A 49 -8.36 18.24 10.36
C LEU A 49 -9.14 16.93 10.19
N THR A 50 -8.73 16.09 9.23
CA THR A 50 -9.40 14.82 8.88
C THR A 50 -8.36 13.71 8.80
N PRO A 51 -8.77 12.42 8.76
CA PRO A 51 -7.82 11.33 8.55
C PRO A 51 -6.97 11.53 7.28
N ASP A 52 -5.71 11.09 7.32
CA ASP A 52 -4.89 11.03 6.11
C ASP A 52 -5.28 9.81 5.28
N TYR A 53 -5.16 9.92 3.96
CA TYR A 53 -5.39 8.83 3.02
C TYR A 53 -4.10 8.46 2.33
N GLU A 54 -3.80 7.18 2.25
CA GLU A 54 -2.60 6.69 1.60
C GLU A 54 -2.96 5.46 0.77
N LEU A 55 -2.56 5.46 -0.50
CA LEU A 55 -2.66 4.29 -1.37
C LEU A 55 -1.28 3.64 -1.41
N TYR A 56 -1.24 2.36 -1.06
CA TYR A 56 -0.02 1.56 -1.05
C TYR A 56 -0.08 0.49 -2.13
N SER A 57 1.06 0.24 -2.76
CA SER A 57 1.28 -0.87 -3.67
C SER A 57 2.27 -1.86 -3.05
N LEU A 58 1.93 -3.14 -3.11
CA LEU A 58 2.79 -4.26 -2.74
C LEU A 58 2.62 -5.35 -3.81
N ASN A 59 3.66 -5.55 -4.62
CA ASN A 59 3.64 -6.49 -5.75
C ASN A 59 2.46 -6.20 -6.70
N ASP A 60 1.60 -7.18 -6.92
CA ASP A 60 0.39 -7.13 -7.73
C ASP A 60 -0.85 -6.77 -6.89
N LYS A 61 -0.69 -6.04 -5.78
CA LYS A 61 -1.81 -5.61 -4.93
C LYS A 61 -1.66 -4.15 -4.54
N GLU A 62 -2.80 -3.48 -4.48
CA GLU A 62 -2.91 -2.15 -3.90
C GLU A 62 -3.93 -2.19 -2.76
N TYR A 63 -3.76 -1.32 -1.77
CA TYR A 63 -4.68 -1.18 -0.65
C TYR A 63 -4.74 0.26 -0.17
N LEU A 64 -5.92 0.67 0.29
CA LEU A 64 -6.15 1.97 0.89
C LEU A 64 -5.85 1.90 2.38
N LYS A 65 -5.11 2.88 2.88
CA LYS A 65 -4.81 3.06 4.29
C LYS A 65 -5.34 4.41 4.76
N TYR A 66 -6.03 4.39 5.88
CA TYR A 66 -6.58 5.54 6.57
C TYR A 66 -5.79 5.76 7.84
N VAL A 67 -5.30 6.98 8.06
CA VAL A 67 -4.53 7.35 9.26
C VAL A 67 -5.31 8.37 10.06
N THR A 68 -5.93 7.93 11.15
CA THR A 68 -6.57 8.84 12.12
C THR A 68 -5.53 9.30 13.12
N LYS A 69 -5.31 10.62 13.22
CA LYS A 69 -4.46 11.24 14.23
C LYS A 69 -5.31 11.46 15.49
N GLY A 70 -5.12 10.62 16.49
CA GLY A 70 -5.75 10.75 17.80
C GLY A 70 -5.03 11.76 18.71
N GLY A 71 -5.57 11.97 19.90
CA GLY A 71 -4.89 12.74 20.95
C GLY A 71 -3.58 12.07 21.40
N MET A 72 -2.65 12.86 21.94
CA MET A 72 -1.36 12.38 22.48
C MET A 72 -0.46 11.63 21.47
N ASN A 73 -0.42 12.09 20.20
CA ASN A 73 0.38 11.47 19.12
C ASN A 73 0.00 10.02 18.77
N THR A 74 -1.18 9.56 19.16
CA THR A 74 -1.66 8.24 18.75
C THR A 74 -2.11 8.25 17.30
N GLN A 75 -1.76 7.20 16.53
CA GLN A 75 -2.22 7.02 15.16
C GLN A 75 -2.95 5.69 15.06
N ILE A 76 -4.20 5.73 14.62
CA ILE A 76 -4.99 4.54 14.31
C ILE A 76 -4.90 4.34 12.80
N TYR A 77 -4.59 3.12 12.40
CA TYR A 77 -4.48 2.73 11.00
C TYR A 77 -5.59 1.75 10.66
N GLU A 78 -6.37 2.09 9.65
CA GLU A 78 -7.33 1.16 9.05
C GLU A 78 -6.93 0.88 7.62
N THR A 79 -7.05 -0.37 7.20
CA THR A 79 -6.68 -0.82 5.85
C THR A 79 -7.90 -1.40 5.16
N ILE A 80 -8.22 -0.87 3.98
CA ILE A 80 -9.20 -1.46 3.07
C ILE A 80 -8.43 -2.18 1.97
N ASN A 81 -8.57 -3.49 1.97
CA ASN A 81 -7.99 -4.37 0.97
C ASN A 81 -8.98 -4.56 -0.17
N PHE A 82 -8.45 -4.58 -1.39
CA PHE A 82 -9.20 -4.97 -2.57
C PHE A 82 -8.94 -6.45 -2.89
N SER A 83 -10.00 -7.18 -3.17
CA SER A 83 -9.95 -8.58 -3.60
C SER A 83 -9.36 -8.74 -4.99
N SER A 84 -9.51 -7.71 -5.83
CA SER A 84 -8.99 -7.67 -7.21
C SER A 84 -8.76 -6.24 -7.69
N ALA A 85 -7.97 -6.08 -8.76
CA ALA A 85 -7.78 -4.76 -9.39
C ALA A 85 -9.08 -4.23 -10.03
N LYS A 86 -10.01 -5.13 -10.42
CA LYS A 86 -11.35 -4.74 -10.87
C LYS A 86 -12.18 -4.15 -9.72
N GLU A 87 -12.21 -4.81 -8.55
CA GLU A 87 -12.93 -4.28 -7.37
C GLU A 87 -12.38 -2.91 -6.96
N GLU A 88 -11.07 -2.73 -7.04
CA GLU A 88 -10.40 -1.45 -6.83
C GLU A 88 -10.85 -0.37 -7.82
N LYS A 89 -10.89 -0.70 -9.12
CA LYS A 89 -11.38 0.21 -10.18
C LYS A 89 -12.86 0.54 -10.00
N ASP A 90 -13.70 -0.46 -9.75
CA ASP A 90 -15.13 -0.30 -9.51
C ASP A 90 -15.37 0.63 -8.31
N PHE A 91 -14.60 0.47 -7.22
CA PHE A 91 -14.68 1.34 -6.06
C PHE A 91 -14.21 2.77 -6.36
N TYR A 92 -13.12 2.93 -7.12
CA TYR A 92 -12.66 4.24 -7.57
C TYR A 92 -13.73 4.99 -8.37
N GLU A 93 -14.33 4.33 -9.36
CA GLU A 93 -15.38 4.87 -10.21
C GLU A 93 -16.67 5.16 -9.43
N TYR A 94 -17.05 4.27 -8.52
CA TYR A 94 -18.17 4.47 -7.61
C TYR A 94 -18.04 5.77 -6.83
N VAL A 95 -16.89 6.00 -6.18
CA VAL A 95 -16.65 7.23 -5.41
C VAL A 95 -16.64 8.47 -6.30
N LEU A 96 -16.11 8.39 -7.54
CA LEU A 96 -16.20 9.49 -8.50
C LEU A 96 -17.66 9.84 -8.85
N GLY A 97 -18.49 8.82 -9.09
CA GLY A 97 -19.90 8.99 -9.41
C GLY A 97 -20.67 9.71 -8.32
N LEU A 98 -20.34 9.47 -7.04
CA LEU A 98 -20.97 10.15 -5.90
C LEU A 98 -20.76 11.67 -5.90
N PHE A 99 -19.70 12.18 -6.52
CA PHE A 99 -19.48 13.63 -6.65
C PHE A 99 -20.30 14.27 -7.76
N ASP A 100 -20.72 13.50 -8.76
CA ASP A 100 -21.51 13.98 -9.89
C ASP A 100 -23.01 13.88 -9.58
N GLU A 101 -23.45 12.72 -9.07
CA GLU A 101 -24.81 12.47 -8.60
C GLU A 101 -24.75 11.63 -7.32
N PHE A 102 -24.97 12.28 -6.17
CA PHE A 102 -24.93 11.58 -4.89
C PHE A 102 -26.05 10.53 -4.77
N LYS A 103 -25.67 9.30 -4.40
CA LYS A 103 -26.60 8.19 -4.10
C LYS A 103 -26.24 7.60 -2.75
N ASP A 104 -27.24 7.41 -1.91
CA ASP A 104 -27.09 6.84 -0.57
C ASP A 104 -27.06 5.31 -0.62
N ASN A 105 -26.10 4.76 -1.37
CA ASN A 105 -25.95 3.32 -1.56
C ASN A 105 -24.70 2.85 -0.81
N GLU A 106 -24.84 1.92 0.13
CA GLU A 106 -23.67 1.33 0.77
C GLU A 106 -22.94 0.34 -0.16
N VAL A 107 -21.62 0.21 0.01
CA VAL A 107 -20.79 -0.77 -0.69
C VAL A 107 -20.06 -1.64 0.31
N THR A 108 -19.80 -2.90 -0.06
CA THR A 108 -19.04 -3.84 0.78
C THR A 108 -17.78 -4.26 0.04
N LEU A 109 -16.61 -4.03 0.66
CA LEU A 109 -15.29 -4.41 0.14
C LEU A 109 -14.64 -5.39 1.10
N SER A 110 -14.36 -6.63 0.65
CA SER A 110 -13.74 -7.65 1.50
C SER A 110 -14.41 -7.84 2.88
N GLY A 111 -15.73 -7.65 2.95
CA GLY A 111 -16.53 -7.73 4.19
C GLY A 111 -16.48 -6.48 5.09
N VAL A 112 -15.82 -5.40 4.66
CA VAL A 112 -15.89 -4.07 5.25
C VAL A 112 -17.04 -3.32 4.58
N ARG A 113 -18.00 -2.84 5.37
CA ARG A 113 -19.15 -2.07 4.87
C ARG A 113 -18.79 -0.59 4.90
N ILE A 114 -19.08 0.11 3.80
CA ILE A 114 -18.73 1.52 3.57
C ILE A 114 -20.00 2.25 3.18
N VAL A 115 -20.39 3.24 3.98
CA VAL A 115 -21.61 4.02 3.81
C VAL A 115 -21.24 5.45 3.41
N PRO A 116 -21.64 5.95 2.23
CA PRO A 116 -21.37 7.31 1.82
C PRO A 116 -22.32 8.31 2.48
N HIS A 117 -21.84 9.53 2.72
CA HIS A 117 -22.64 10.65 3.20
C HIS A 117 -22.20 11.92 2.46
N PRO A 118 -23.13 12.79 2.06
CA PRO A 118 -22.75 14.06 1.46
C PRO A 118 -22.25 15.00 2.56
N MET A 119 -21.16 15.72 2.30
CA MET A 119 -20.63 16.69 3.25
C MET A 119 -20.14 17.94 2.53
N LYS A 120 -20.50 19.11 3.06
CA LYS A 120 -19.99 20.38 2.55
C LYS A 120 -19.13 21.03 3.62
N LEU A 121 -17.83 21.13 3.35
CA LEU A 121 -16.86 21.76 4.25
C LEU A 121 -16.14 22.87 3.49
N LEU A 122 -16.16 24.09 4.04
CA LEU A 122 -15.51 25.27 3.45
C LEU A 122 -15.92 25.54 1.98
N GLY A 123 -17.19 25.29 1.65
CA GLY A 123 -17.72 25.48 0.29
C GLY A 123 -17.34 24.39 -0.72
N ILE A 124 -16.54 23.40 -0.30
CA ILE A 124 -16.12 22.27 -1.15
C ILE A 124 -17.10 21.11 -0.91
N ASN A 125 -17.59 20.54 -2.01
CA ASN A 125 -18.33 19.28 -1.98
C ASN A 125 -17.36 18.14 -1.66
N ASN A 126 -17.57 17.51 -0.52
CA ASN A 126 -16.85 16.34 -0.06
C ASN A 126 -17.82 15.17 0.06
N ILE A 127 -17.28 13.96 -0.04
CA ILE A 127 -17.98 12.74 0.35
C ILE A 127 -17.33 12.25 1.62
N MET A 128 -18.18 11.86 2.56
CA MET A 128 -17.81 11.27 3.82
C MET A 128 -18.15 9.78 3.77
N PHE A 129 -17.27 8.91 4.24
CA PHE A 129 -17.48 7.46 4.26
C PHE A 129 -17.43 6.97 5.70
N ASP A 130 -18.54 6.44 6.18
CA ASP A 130 -18.58 5.72 7.44
C ASP A 130 -18.15 4.26 7.19
N VAL A 131 -17.08 3.85 7.86
CA VAL A 131 -16.46 2.53 7.69
C VAL A 131 -16.85 1.62 8.85
N TYR A 132 -17.36 0.43 8.54
CA TYR A 132 -17.76 -0.59 9.51
C TYR A 132 -16.95 -1.86 9.26
N LYS A 133 -16.19 -2.32 10.27
CA LYS A 133 -15.47 -3.59 10.18
C LYS A 133 -16.42 -4.76 10.03
N LYS A 134 -15.92 -5.86 9.44
CA LYS A 134 -16.66 -7.12 9.30
C LYS A 134 -17.25 -7.56 10.64
N GLY A 135 -18.58 -7.69 10.68
CA GLY A 135 -19.32 -8.12 11.87
C GLY A 135 -19.52 -7.04 12.94
N SER A 136 -19.07 -5.79 12.71
CA SER A 136 -19.33 -4.66 13.60
C SER A 136 -20.60 -3.91 13.17
N THR A 137 -21.48 -3.63 14.12
CA THR A 137 -22.59 -2.69 13.97
C THR A 137 -22.18 -1.26 14.32
N TYR A 138 -21.04 -1.09 15.00
CA TYR A 138 -20.51 0.22 15.38
C TYR A 138 -19.65 0.80 14.26
N LYS A 139 -19.83 2.10 14.03
CA LYS A 139 -18.96 2.86 13.14
C LYS A 139 -17.55 2.88 13.71
N ASN A 140 -16.58 2.50 12.89
CA ASN A 140 -15.18 2.56 13.27
C ASN A 140 -14.60 3.95 13.03
N GLU A 141 -14.89 4.55 11.88
CA GLU A 141 -14.30 5.83 11.48
C GLU A 141 -15.16 6.53 10.43
N THR A 142 -14.96 7.84 10.32
CA THR A 142 -15.57 8.69 9.30
C THR A 142 -14.49 9.32 8.43
N VAL A 143 -14.55 9.04 7.14
CA VAL A 143 -13.52 9.40 6.16
C VAL A 143 -14.03 10.48 5.20
N MET A 144 -13.51 11.71 5.28
CA MET A 144 -13.86 12.79 4.35
C MET A 144 -12.89 12.92 3.17
N ILE A 145 -13.42 12.96 1.95
CA ILE A 145 -12.63 13.16 0.74
C ILE A 145 -13.27 14.12 -0.25
N SER A 146 -12.43 14.87 -0.98
CA SER A 146 -12.85 15.69 -2.12
C SER A 146 -12.53 14.99 -3.44
N LYS A 147 -13.29 15.28 -4.50
CA LYS A 147 -13.09 14.68 -5.84
C LYS A 147 -11.64 14.80 -6.31
N LYS A 148 -11.04 15.98 -6.17
CA LYS A 148 -9.65 16.25 -6.55
C LYS A 148 -8.65 15.42 -5.73
N ALA A 149 -8.91 15.24 -4.43
CA ALA A 149 -8.03 14.42 -3.60
C ALA A 149 -8.14 12.94 -3.96
N TRP A 150 -9.33 12.45 -4.27
CA TRP A 150 -9.55 11.07 -4.71
C TRP A 150 -8.83 10.75 -6.01
N ILE A 151 -8.97 11.61 -7.04
CA ILE A 151 -8.26 11.44 -8.31
C ILE A 151 -6.74 11.40 -8.10
N ARG A 152 -6.20 12.32 -7.30
CA ARG A 152 -4.76 12.36 -6.98
C ARG A 152 -4.28 11.15 -6.19
N LEU A 153 -5.13 10.58 -5.34
CA LEU A 153 -4.79 9.39 -4.56
C LEU A 153 -4.51 8.20 -5.47
N PHE A 154 -5.25 8.07 -6.57
CA PHE A 154 -5.15 6.97 -7.52
C PHE A 154 -4.30 7.28 -8.76
N GLU A 155 -3.75 8.49 -8.92
CA GLU A 155 -3.02 8.93 -10.13
C GLU A 155 -1.92 7.95 -10.60
N LYS A 156 -1.31 7.20 -9.67
CA LYS A 156 -0.25 6.21 -9.95
C LYS A 156 -0.71 4.75 -9.79
N SER A 157 -2.00 4.54 -9.61
CA SER A 157 -2.61 3.23 -9.40
C SER A 157 -2.62 2.43 -10.70
N ARG A 158 -2.44 1.12 -10.57
CA ARG A 158 -2.60 0.14 -11.64
C ARG A 158 -3.99 0.14 -12.28
N ILE A 159 -5.03 0.66 -11.62
CA ILE A 159 -6.39 0.62 -12.16
C ILE A 159 -6.55 1.41 -13.46
N HIS A 160 -5.64 2.35 -13.73
CA HIS A 160 -5.64 3.16 -14.95
C HIS A 160 -5.18 2.38 -16.19
N SER A 161 -4.53 1.21 -16.02
CA SER A 161 -4.15 0.34 -17.13
C SER A 161 -5.13 -0.81 -17.40
N LEU A 162 -6.23 -0.89 -16.65
CA LEU A 162 -7.31 -1.87 -16.83
C LEU A 162 -8.38 -1.34 -17.77
#